data_AF-A0A7L3GR24-F1
#
_entry.id   AF-A0A7L3GR24-F1
#
_cell.length_a   1.000
_cell.length_b   1.000
_cell.length_c   1.000
_cell.angle_alpha   90.00
_cell.angle_beta   90.00
_cell.angle_gamma   90.00
#
_symmetry.space_group_name_H-M   'P 1'
#
loop_
_entity.id
_entity.type
_entity.pdbx_description
1 polymer ?
#
loop_
_entity_poly.entity_id
_entity_poly.type
_entity_poly.pdbx_seq_one_letter_code
_entity_poly.pdbx_strand_id
1 'polypeptide(L)'
;YENPWTIPNILSMARMGLAPVLGYLIVEENFNVALGVFVLAGVTDLLDGFIARNWANQKSALGSALDPLADKILISVLYVSLTCANLIPVSLTSMIILRDVALIAAVFYVRYKTLSPPRTLSRYFNPCYATAQLKPTFISKMNTAVQLILVAASLAAPVFNYVDSIYLQTLW
;
A
#
# COMPACT_ATOMS: atom_id res chain seq x y z
N TYR A 1 -23.10 0.54 15.68
CA TYR A 1 -21.84 -0.22 15.84
C TYR A 1 -21.57 -0.88 14.51
N GLU A 2 -20.61 -0.37 13.73
CA GLU A 2 -20.16 -1.04 12.51
C GLU A 2 -19.38 -2.30 12.89
N ASN A 3 -19.59 -3.41 12.18
CA ASN A 3 -18.83 -4.64 12.42
C ASN A 3 -17.41 -4.45 11.87
N PRO A 4 -16.35 -4.50 12.70
CA PRO A 4 -14.97 -4.35 12.23
C PRO A 4 -14.45 -5.59 11.50
N TRP A 5 -15.13 -6.74 11.64
CA TRP A 5 -14.73 -8.02 11.06
C TRP A 5 -15.41 -8.25 9.72
N THR A 6 -15.08 -7.42 8.73
CA THR A 6 -15.52 -7.65 7.34
C THR A 6 -14.45 -8.43 6.60
N ILE A 7 -14.86 -9.22 5.60
CA ILE A 7 -13.94 -10.00 4.77
C ILE A 7 -12.85 -9.09 4.17
N PRO A 8 -13.17 -7.91 3.60
CA PRO A 8 -12.16 -6.98 3.10
C PRO A 8 -11.13 -6.56 4.15
N ASN A 9 -11.57 -6.23 5.37
CA ASN A 9 -10.65 -5.77 6.41
C ASN A 9 -9.66 -6.88 6.84
N ILE A 10 -10.12 -8.13 6.89
CA ILE A 10 -9.23 -9.28 7.19
C ILE A 10 -8.20 -9.45 6.08
N LEU A 11 -8.60 -9.30 4.80
CA LEU A 11 -7.69 -9.37 3.66
C LEU A 11 -6.65 -8.24 3.69
N SER A 12 -7.05 -7.01 3.98
CA SER A 12 -6.13 -5.87 4.13
C SER A 12 -5.15 -6.06 5.30
N MET A 13 -5.62 -6.56 6.44
CA MET A 13 -4.75 -6.89 7.58
C MET A 13 -3.77 -8.01 7.25
N ALA A 14 -4.23 -9.06 6.54
CA ALA A 14 -3.37 -10.14 6.07
C ALA A 14 -2.29 -9.60 5.12
N ARG A 15 -2.64 -8.68 4.20
CA ARG A 15 -1.68 -8.03 3.30
C ARG A 15 -0.64 -7.22 4.06
N MET A 16 -1.05 -6.49 5.10
CA MET A 16 -0.13 -5.75 5.95
C MET A 16 0.86 -6.69 6.67
N GLY A 17 0.43 -7.89 7.05
CA GLY A 17 1.31 -8.94 7.58
C GLY A 17 2.19 -9.63 6.53
N LEU A 18 1.71 -9.75 5.28
CA LEU A 18 2.48 -10.29 4.15
C LEU A 18 3.56 -9.33 3.67
N ALA A 19 3.39 -8.02 3.85
CA ALA A 19 4.36 -7.01 3.44
C ALA A 19 5.79 -7.26 3.97
N PRO A 20 6.03 -7.43 5.29
CA PRO A 20 7.37 -7.75 5.80
C PRO A 20 7.87 -9.13 5.34
N VAL A 21 6.99 -10.11 5.14
CA VAL A 21 7.37 -11.43 4.60
C VAL A 21 7.86 -11.31 3.16
N LEU A 22 7.17 -10.54 2.33
CA LEU A 22 7.61 -10.19 0.98
C LEU A 22 8.96 -9.48 1.01
N GLY A 23 9.11 -8.50 1.90
CA GLY A 23 10.35 -7.78 2.07
C GLY A 23 11.52 -8.68 2.46
N TYR A 24 11.28 -9.67 3.32
CA TYR A 24 12.25 -10.67 3.71
C TYR A 24 12.65 -11.58 2.54
N LEU A 25 11.68 -12.10 1.78
CA LEU A 25 11.93 -12.96 0.62
C LEU A 25 12.75 -12.27 -0.47
N ILE A 26 12.53 -10.97 -0.68
CA ILE A 26 13.30 -10.16 -1.64
C ILE A 26 14.74 -9.99 -1.17
N VAL A 27 14.96 -9.78 0.12
CA VAL A 27 16.31 -9.64 0.71
C VAL A 27 17.07 -10.97 0.71
N GLU A 28 16.39 -12.10 0.87
CA GLU A 28 16.98 -13.44 0.68
C GLU A 28 17.20 -13.82 -0.80
N GLU A 29 16.96 -12.90 -1.73
CA GLU A 29 17.08 -13.14 -3.19
C GLU A 29 16.16 -14.26 -3.71
N ASN A 30 15.13 -14.63 -2.95
CA ASN A 30 14.16 -15.66 -3.34
C ASN A 30 13.02 -15.06 -4.18
N PHE A 31 13.41 -14.47 -5.32
CA PHE A 31 12.52 -13.68 -6.17
C PHE A 31 11.36 -14.49 -6.78
N ASN A 32 11.55 -15.79 -7.00
CA ASN A 32 10.49 -16.68 -7.51
C ASN A 32 9.30 -16.75 -6.55
N VAL A 33 9.58 -16.97 -5.26
CA VAL A 33 8.54 -17.03 -4.23
C VAL A 33 8.00 -15.63 -3.95
N ALA A 34 8.86 -14.61 -3.91
CA ALA A 34 8.44 -13.23 -3.72
C ALA A 34 7.46 -12.77 -4.80
N LEU A 35 7.72 -13.08 -6.07
CA LEU A 35 6.82 -12.76 -7.18
C LEU A 35 5.47 -13.49 -7.04
N GLY A 36 5.49 -14.78 -6.68
CA GLY A 36 4.27 -15.53 -6.42
C GLY A 36 3.42 -14.91 -5.31
N VAL A 37 4.04 -14.56 -4.17
CA VAL A 37 3.35 -13.91 -3.05
C VAL A 37 2.86 -12.51 -3.42
N PHE A 38 3.62 -11.75 -4.21
CA PHE A 38 3.22 -10.43 -4.68
C PHE A 38 1.98 -10.50 -5.58
N VAL A 39 1.94 -11.45 -6.52
CA VAL A 39 0.77 -11.69 -7.37
C VAL A 39 -0.43 -12.11 -6.52
N LEU A 40 -0.24 -13.01 -5.55
CA LEU A 40 -1.32 -13.40 -4.64
C LEU A 40 -1.84 -12.21 -3.82
N ALA A 41 -0.98 -11.34 -3.34
CA ALA A 41 -1.36 -10.13 -2.61
C ALA A 41 -2.12 -9.11 -3.49
N GLY A 42 -1.76 -8.99 -4.77
CA GLY A 42 -2.49 -8.17 -5.73
C GLY A 42 -3.86 -8.76 -6.09
N VAL A 43 -3.96 -10.08 -6.23
CA VAL A 43 -5.25 -10.76 -6.48
C VAL A 43 -6.18 -10.60 -5.28
N THR A 44 -5.67 -10.69 -4.04
CA THR A 44 -6.51 -10.48 -2.85
C THR A 44 -7.05 -9.05 -2.75
N ASP A 45 -6.27 -8.03 -3.15
CA ASP A 45 -6.73 -6.63 -3.27
C ASP A 45 -7.83 -6.42 -4.31
N LEU A 46 -7.71 -7.09 -5.46
CA LEU A 46 -8.78 -7.02 -6.45
C LEU A 46 -10.06 -7.68 -5.94
N LEU A 47 -9.92 -8.79 -5.21
CA LEU A 47 -11.05 -9.53 -4.64
C LEU A 47 -11.72 -8.76 -3.50
N ASP A 48 -10.98 -8.20 -2.55
CA ASP A 48 -11.58 -7.42 -1.47
C ASP A 48 -12.26 -6.14 -1.98
N GLY A 49 -11.66 -5.44 -2.97
CA GLY A 49 -12.24 -4.28 -3.61
C GLY A 49 -13.48 -4.63 -4.43
N PHE A 50 -13.51 -5.81 -5.05
CA PHE A 50 -14.70 -6.34 -5.71
C PHE A 50 -15.82 -6.63 -4.69
N ILE A 51 -15.49 -7.33 -3.59
CA ILE A 51 -16.45 -7.68 -2.54
C ILE A 51 -17.00 -6.40 -1.88
N ALA A 52 -16.15 -5.44 -1.55
CA ALA A 52 -16.55 -4.17 -0.93
C ALA A 52 -17.42 -3.31 -1.86
N ARG A 53 -17.25 -3.41 -3.19
CA ARG A 53 -18.11 -2.73 -4.17
C ARG A 53 -19.46 -3.41 -4.34
N ASN A 54 -19.50 -4.74 -4.32
CA ASN A 54 -20.70 -5.50 -4.63
C ASN A 54 -21.58 -5.78 -3.38
N TRP A 55 -21.01 -5.80 -2.17
CA TRP A 55 -21.74 -6.01 -0.91
C TRP A 55 -21.64 -4.81 0.02
N ALA A 56 -22.68 -3.98 0.05
CA ALA A 56 -22.75 -2.79 0.92
C ALA A 56 -22.60 -3.11 2.42
N ASN A 57 -23.05 -4.29 2.87
CA ASN A 57 -22.95 -4.73 4.27
C ASN A 57 -21.51 -5.05 4.72
N GLN A 58 -20.56 -5.13 3.79
CA GLN A 58 -19.14 -5.42 4.06
C GLN A 58 -18.26 -4.15 4.08
N LYS A 59 -18.85 -2.97 3.83
CA LYS A 59 -18.15 -1.70 4.00
C LYS A 59 -18.10 -1.34 5.48
N SER A 60 -16.88 -1.17 5.99
CA SER A 60 -16.61 -0.67 7.33
C SER A 60 -15.83 0.63 7.22
N ALA A 61 -16.15 1.63 8.03
CA ALA A 61 -15.38 2.87 8.03
C ALA A 61 -13.94 2.64 8.57
N LEU A 62 -13.74 1.63 9.42
CA LEU A 62 -12.39 1.21 9.84
C LEU A 62 -11.59 0.68 8.65
N GLY A 63 -12.17 -0.26 7.88
CA GLY A 63 -11.54 -0.80 6.67
C GLY A 63 -11.20 0.31 5.67
N SER A 64 -12.16 1.21 5.39
CA SER A 64 -11.92 2.32 4.46
C SER A 64 -10.77 3.26 4.84
N ALA A 65 -10.40 3.34 6.12
CA ALA A 65 -9.25 4.11 6.58
C ALA A 65 -7.96 3.28 6.66
N LEU A 66 -8.08 1.99 6.93
CA LEU A 66 -6.95 1.05 7.02
C LEU A 66 -6.44 0.62 5.64
N ASP A 67 -7.31 0.49 4.63
CA ASP A 67 -6.91 0.03 3.30
C ASP A 67 -5.81 0.93 2.68
N PRO A 68 -5.95 2.28 2.62
CA PRO A 68 -4.91 3.14 2.06
C PRO A 68 -3.61 3.15 2.89
N LEU A 69 -3.68 2.78 4.17
CA LEU A 69 -2.51 2.68 5.04
C LEU A 69 -1.78 1.36 4.80
N ALA A 70 -2.51 0.25 4.73
CA ALA A 70 -1.97 -1.07 4.44
C ALA A 70 -1.27 -1.10 3.07
N ASP A 71 -1.89 -0.48 2.05
CA ASP A 71 -1.30 -0.39 0.71
C ASP A 71 0.00 0.42 0.70
N LYS A 72 0.05 1.56 1.41
CA LYS A 72 1.26 2.36 1.52
C LYS A 72 2.37 1.63 2.26
N ILE A 73 2.04 0.88 3.31
CA ILE A 73 3.01 0.05 4.04
C ILE A 73 3.56 -1.02 3.12
N LEU A 74 2.70 -1.73 2.38
CA LEU A 74 3.13 -2.76 1.43
C LEU A 74 4.09 -2.18 0.39
N ILE A 75 3.70 -1.10 -0.29
CA ILE A 75 4.51 -0.45 -1.32
C ILE A 75 5.84 0.04 -0.72
N SER A 76 5.82 0.67 0.45
CA SER A 76 7.03 1.16 1.11
C SER A 76 8.01 0.02 1.44
N VAL A 77 7.51 -1.10 1.98
CA VAL A 77 8.34 -2.26 2.29
C VAL A 77 8.94 -2.86 1.01
N LEU A 78 8.15 -2.99 -0.05
CA LEU A 78 8.65 -3.50 -1.33
C LEU A 78 9.76 -2.61 -1.92
N TYR A 79 9.59 -1.28 -1.91
CA TYR A 79 10.64 -0.36 -2.37
C TYR A 79 11.91 -0.47 -1.54
N VAL A 80 11.81 -0.51 -0.21
CA VAL A 80 12.97 -0.67 0.68
C VAL A 80 13.69 -1.97 0.38
N SER A 81 12.97 -3.09 0.30
CA SER A 81 13.57 -4.40 0.06
C SER A 81 14.19 -4.52 -1.33
N LEU A 82 13.55 -3.98 -2.38
CA LEU A 82 14.13 -3.94 -3.72
C LEU A 82 15.39 -3.06 -3.78
N THR A 83 15.43 -1.98 -2.99
CA THR A 83 16.63 -1.14 -2.85
C THR A 83 17.76 -1.90 -2.14
N CYS A 84 17.44 -2.66 -1.09
CA CYS A 84 18.41 -3.53 -0.42
C CYS A 84 18.96 -4.60 -1.36
N ALA A 85 18.15 -5.10 -2.29
CA ALA A 85 18.55 -6.01 -3.36
C ALA A 85 19.29 -5.32 -4.53
N ASN A 86 19.61 -4.02 -4.43
CA ASN A 86 20.23 -3.20 -5.48
C ASN A 86 19.45 -3.15 -6.82
N LEU A 87 18.15 -3.46 -6.81
CA LEU A 87 17.30 -3.45 -8.01
C LEU A 87 16.66 -2.09 -8.29
N ILE A 88 16.65 -1.19 -7.30
CA ILE A 88 16.11 0.17 -7.42
C ILE A 88 17.08 1.15 -6.74
N PRO A 89 17.35 2.33 -7.31
CA PRO A 89 18.22 3.32 -6.68
C PRO A 89 17.60 3.91 -5.39
N VAL A 90 18.44 4.09 -4.37
CA VAL A 90 18.07 4.68 -3.07
C VAL A 90 17.41 6.05 -3.23
N SER A 91 17.83 6.84 -4.23
CA SER A 91 17.25 8.16 -4.53
C SER A 91 15.76 8.09 -4.86
N LEU A 92 15.34 7.11 -5.65
CA LEU A 92 13.93 6.95 -6.04
C LEU A 92 13.09 6.48 -4.84
N THR A 93 13.60 5.49 -4.10
CA THR A 93 12.94 4.95 -2.90
C THR A 93 12.76 6.02 -1.83
N SER A 94 13.80 6.81 -1.55
CA SER A 94 13.71 7.90 -0.57
C SER A 94 12.70 8.98 -0.98
N MET A 95 12.63 9.34 -2.26
CA MET A 95 11.66 10.31 -2.77
C MET A 95 10.22 9.82 -2.59
N ILE A 96 9.94 8.55 -2.89
CA ILE A 96 8.62 7.93 -2.74
C ILE A 96 8.21 7.86 -1.28
N ILE A 97 9.08 7.33 -0.41
CA ILE A 97 8.79 7.20 1.02
C ILE A 97 8.54 8.56 1.65
N LEU A 98 9.37 9.56 1.35
CA LEU A 98 9.19 10.92 1.89
C LEU A 98 7.83 11.50 1.51
N ARG A 99 7.41 11.35 0.25
CA ARG A 99 6.11 11.80 -0.23
C ARG A 99 4.97 11.05 0.45
N ASP A 100 5.08 9.73 0.62
CA ASP A 100 4.03 8.92 1.22
C ASP A 100 3.85 9.21 2.71
N VAL A 101 4.97 9.40 3.44
CA VAL A 101 4.99 9.88 4.82
C VAL A 101 4.38 11.27 4.93
N ALA A 102 4.73 12.20 4.03
CA ALA A 102 4.15 13.54 4.02
C ALA A 102 2.63 13.50 3.78
N LEU A 103 2.14 12.63 2.89
CA LEU A 103 0.70 12.44 2.65
C LEU A 103 0.00 11.85 3.88
N ILE A 104 0.59 10.83 4.53
CA ILE A 104 0.03 10.25 5.76
C ILE A 104 -0.01 11.31 6.87
N ALA A 105 1.07 12.06 7.05
CA ALA A 105 1.16 13.14 8.03
C ALA A 105 0.15 14.26 7.75
N ALA A 106 -0.05 14.64 6.48
CA ALA A 106 -1.05 15.63 6.09
C ALA A 106 -2.48 15.15 6.40
N VAL A 107 -2.80 13.89 6.10
CA VAL A 107 -4.10 13.29 6.45
C VAL A 107 -4.31 13.27 7.97
N PHE A 108 -3.28 12.86 8.73
CA PHE A 108 -3.30 12.85 10.19
C PHE A 108 -3.47 14.27 10.77
N TYR A 109 -2.77 15.26 10.19
CA TYR A 109 -2.85 16.66 10.59
C TYR A 109 -4.23 17.28 10.32
N VAL A 110 -4.78 17.05 9.13
CA VAL A 110 -6.14 17.48 8.76
C VAL A 110 -7.17 16.84 9.69
N ARG A 111 -7.05 15.52 9.94
CA ARG A 111 -7.91 14.82 10.91
C ARG A 111 -7.82 15.45 12.30
N TYR A 112 -6.62 15.73 12.78
CA TYR A 112 -6.40 16.38 14.08
C TYR A 112 -7.03 17.78 14.18
N LYS A 113 -7.01 18.57 13.10
CA LYS A 113 -7.59 19.92 13.04
C LYS A 113 -9.12 19.92 12.98
N THR A 114 -9.75 18.95 12.32
CA THR A 114 -11.21 18.94 12.12
C THR A 114 -12.01 18.24 13.23
N LEU A 115 -11.34 17.59 14.20
CA LEU A 115 -12.02 17.06 15.39
C LEU A 115 -12.56 18.20 16.27
N SER A 116 -13.89 18.28 16.41
CA SER A 116 -14.56 19.16 17.37
C SER A 116 -14.28 18.72 18.82
N PRO A 117 -14.04 19.64 19.77
CA PRO A 117 -13.80 19.28 21.17
C PRO A 117 -15.04 18.60 21.79
N PRO A 118 -14.91 17.62 22.72
CA PRO A 118 -13.70 17.15 23.43
C PRO A 118 -12.85 16.13 22.66
N ARG A 119 -11.52 16.25 22.82
CA ARG A 119 -10.51 15.43 22.14
C ARG A 119 -10.19 14.17 22.95
N THR A 120 -10.86 13.07 22.63
CA THR A 120 -10.62 11.74 23.22
C THR A 120 -9.93 10.82 22.21
N LEU A 121 -8.96 9.99 22.65
CA LEU A 121 -8.29 8.99 21.80
C LEU A 121 -9.29 8.02 21.14
N SER A 122 -10.38 7.70 21.84
CA SER A 122 -11.48 6.90 21.29
C SER A 122 -12.16 7.59 20.09
N ARG A 123 -12.32 8.92 20.09
CA ARG A 123 -12.84 9.68 18.92
C ARG A 123 -11.81 9.84 17.81
N TYR A 124 -10.52 9.88 18.16
CA TYR A 124 -9.44 9.96 17.18
C TYR A 124 -9.42 8.73 16.27
N PHE A 125 -9.56 7.53 16.85
CA PHE A 125 -9.68 6.27 16.12
C PHE A 125 -11.10 5.95 15.64
N ASN A 126 -12.11 6.77 15.95
CA ASN A 126 -13.46 6.57 15.41
C ASN A 126 -13.48 6.94 13.91
N PRO A 127 -13.71 5.98 13.01
CA PRO A 127 -13.69 6.21 11.57
C PRO A 127 -14.96 6.89 11.02
N CYS A 128 -15.98 7.09 11.86
CA CYS A 128 -17.27 7.68 11.48
C CYS A 128 -17.16 9.19 11.17
N TYR A 129 -16.09 9.86 11.60
CA TYR A 129 -15.78 11.24 11.21
C TYR A 129 -14.85 11.19 9.98
N ALA A 130 -15.44 10.93 8.81
CA ALA A 130 -14.74 11.00 7.52
C ALA A 130 -14.37 12.45 7.21
N THR A 131 -13.29 12.93 7.84
CA THR A 131 -12.74 14.25 7.61
C THR A 131 -12.15 14.30 6.20
N ALA A 132 -12.81 15.09 5.33
CA ALA A 132 -12.47 15.32 3.93
C ALA A 132 -12.36 14.04 3.10
N GLN A 133 -13.40 13.72 2.32
CA GLN A 133 -13.21 12.93 1.11
C GLN A 133 -12.25 13.71 0.20
N LEU A 134 -10.94 13.50 0.37
CA LEU A 134 -9.93 13.92 -0.60
C LEU A 134 -10.25 13.12 -1.85
N LYS A 135 -11.10 13.70 -2.70
CA LYS A 135 -11.53 13.10 -3.96
C LYS A 135 -10.23 12.72 -4.69
N PRO A 136 -9.92 11.42 -4.84
CA PRO A 136 -8.62 11.01 -5.33
C PRO A 136 -8.46 11.61 -6.72
N THR A 137 -7.47 12.48 -6.85
CA THR A 137 -7.15 13.11 -8.13
C THR A 137 -6.66 12.03 -9.08
N PHE A 138 -7.00 12.14 -10.36
CA PHE A 138 -6.53 11.19 -11.39
C PHE A 138 -5.01 11.04 -11.37
N ILE A 139 -4.29 12.15 -11.09
CA ILE A 139 -2.83 12.18 -10.94
C ILE A 139 -2.34 11.22 -9.85
N SER A 140 -3.02 11.17 -8.70
CA SER A 140 -2.61 10.28 -7.60
C SER A 140 -2.80 8.81 -7.97
N LYS A 141 -3.88 8.46 -8.69
CA LYS A 141 -4.14 7.08 -9.15
C LYS A 141 -3.09 6.63 -10.15
N MET A 142 -2.77 7.49 -11.12
CA MET A 142 -1.73 7.18 -12.11
C MET A 142 -0.38 6.96 -11.44
N ASN A 143 -0.01 7.80 -10.48
CA ASN A 143 1.25 7.62 -9.77
C ASN A 143 1.31 6.27 -9.04
N THR A 144 0.25 5.86 -8.35
CA THR A 144 0.23 4.56 -7.66
C THR A 144 0.27 3.39 -8.65
N ALA A 145 -0.41 3.52 -9.80
CA ALA A 145 -0.32 2.52 -10.87
C ALA A 145 1.11 2.38 -11.41
N VAL A 146 1.79 3.50 -11.66
CA VAL A 146 3.20 3.51 -12.11
C VAL A 146 4.11 2.88 -11.05
N GLN A 147 3.91 3.18 -9.77
CA GLN A 147 4.68 2.57 -8.68
C GLN A 147 4.48 1.05 -8.63
N LEU A 148 3.25 0.57 -8.74
CA LEU A 148 2.96 -0.87 -8.77
C LEU A 148 3.60 -1.56 -9.99
N ILE A 149 3.54 -0.93 -11.16
CA ILE A 149 4.19 -1.43 -12.37
C ILE A 149 5.71 -1.49 -12.19
N LEU A 150 6.32 -0.45 -11.62
CA LEU A 150 7.76 -0.40 -11.37
C LEU A 150 8.17 -1.50 -10.41
N VAL A 151 7.47 -1.66 -9.28
CA VAL A 151 7.72 -2.74 -8.32
C VAL A 151 7.58 -4.12 -8.98
N ALA A 152 6.51 -4.34 -9.76
CA ALA A 152 6.29 -5.61 -10.46
C ALA A 152 7.42 -5.90 -11.48
N ALA A 153 7.82 -4.89 -12.26
CA ALA A 153 8.88 -5.01 -13.26
C ALA A 153 10.24 -5.29 -12.62
N SER A 154 10.59 -4.57 -11.54
CA SER A 154 11.83 -4.76 -10.78
C SER A 154 11.86 -6.13 -10.11
N LEU A 155 10.74 -6.60 -9.55
CA LEU A 155 10.66 -7.91 -8.91
C LEU A 155 10.76 -9.08 -9.91
N ALA A 156 10.21 -8.91 -11.11
CA ALA A 156 10.27 -9.90 -12.18
C ALA A 156 11.65 -9.92 -12.88
N ALA A 157 12.45 -8.86 -12.79
CA ALA A 157 13.75 -8.77 -13.43
C ALA A 157 14.76 -9.88 -13.11
N PRO A 158 15.01 -10.20 -11.83
CA PRO A 158 15.88 -11.31 -11.48
C PRO A 158 15.27 -12.67 -11.84
N VAL A 159 13.94 -12.81 -11.86
CA VAL A 159 13.25 -14.06 -12.22
C VAL A 159 13.44 -14.41 -13.70
N PHE A 160 13.37 -13.40 -14.58
CA PHE A 160 13.50 -13.58 -16.03
C PHE A 160 14.90 -13.18 -16.55
N ASN A 161 15.87 -12.95 -15.67
CA ASN A 161 17.26 -12.60 -15.99
C ASN A 161 17.43 -11.34 -16.90
N TYR A 162 16.62 -10.30 -16.69
CA TYR A 162 16.75 -9.02 -17.42
C TYR A 162 17.24 -7.83 -16.56
N VAL A 163 17.94 -8.12 -15.46
CA VAL A 163 18.41 -7.11 -14.48
C VAL A 163 19.23 -5.99 -15.13
N ASP A 164 20.10 -6.32 -16.10
CA ASP A 164 20.95 -5.33 -16.81
C ASP A 164 20.29 -4.70 -18.04
N SER A 165 19.00 -4.96 -18.28
CA SER A 165 18.33 -4.46 -19.47
C SER A 165 18.13 -2.94 -19.42
N ILE A 166 18.30 -2.29 -20.57
CA ILE A 166 18.05 -0.85 -20.74
C ILE A 166 16.63 -0.47 -20.29
N TYR A 167 15.67 -1.38 -20.47
CA TYR A 167 14.26 -1.20 -20.10
C TYR A 167 14.08 -0.97 -18.61
N LEU A 168 14.87 -1.67 -17.78
CA LEU A 168 14.80 -1.54 -16.34
C LEU A 168 15.44 -0.21 -15.90
N GLN A 169 16.56 0.16 -16.50
CA GLN A 169 17.23 1.43 -16.24
C GLN A 169 16.42 2.65 -16.72
N THR A 170 15.54 2.50 -17.73
CA THR A 170 14.65 3.58 -18.20
C THR A 170 13.43 3.82 -17.31
N LEU A 171 13.17 2.94 -16.32
CA LEU A 171 12.04 3.10 -15.40
C LEU A 171 12.28 4.16 -14.32
N TRP A 172 13.50 4.72 -14.22
CA TRP A 172 13.88 5.77 -13.29
C TRP A 172 14.93 6.72 -13.87
#